data_AF-A0A1L7BE89-F1
#
_entry.id   AF-A0A1L7BE89-F1
#
_cell.length_a   1.000
_cell.length_b   1.000
_cell.length_c   1.000
_cell.angle_alpha   90.00
_cell.angle_beta   90.00
_cell.angle_gamma   90.00
#
_symmetry.space_group_name_H-M   'P 1'
#
loop_
_entity.id
_entity.type
_entity.pdbx_description
1 polymer ?
#
loop_
_entity_poly.entity_id
_entity_poly.type
_entity_poly.pdbx_seq_one_letter_code
_entity_poly.pdbx_strand_id
1 'polypeptide(L)'
;MNDTNLEKLKNWLREERTIQELKATAKKLGLKVKRMMKKKEVTKLIENYIIQNEKIKTFERPSSATSATLQEKKETQEPEIDLPKSYNKNRLVLMPVNPNWIHAYWDFNYETLENIKKLPKEYKLVLRVYDVTFIEFNGKNAHRTFEIRLNIDMKNYYINVPMPNADYLSEIGYITPDGSFYPLIRSNVCKTPPNSPSNSTRERWLDIRKKRKIVTPSEGILVKEVETIPGSLFKSESKNELVWELFSRLRSGRGM
;
A
#
# COMPACT_ATOMS: atom_id res chain seq x y z
N MET A 1 -19.82 -12.87 -28.83
CA MET A 1 -20.62 -12.63 -30.06
C MET A 1 -20.89 -11.14 -30.38
N ASN A 2 -20.21 -10.16 -29.75
CA ASN A 2 -20.47 -8.72 -29.96
C ASN A 2 -19.49 -8.01 -30.92
N ASP A 3 -18.42 -8.68 -31.34
CA ASP A 3 -17.27 -8.04 -31.98
C ASP A 3 -17.50 -7.79 -33.46
N THR A 4 -18.07 -8.78 -34.15
CA THR A 4 -18.51 -8.68 -35.55
C THR A 4 -19.55 -7.58 -35.74
N ASN A 5 -20.38 -7.32 -34.71
CA ASN A 5 -21.38 -6.25 -34.77
C ASN A 5 -20.78 -4.85 -34.62
N LEU A 6 -19.70 -4.68 -33.82
CA LEU A 6 -19.06 -3.39 -33.62
C LEU A 6 -18.20 -2.98 -34.84
N GLU A 7 -17.48 -3.94 -35.42
CA GLU A 7 -16.67 -3.71 -36.62
C GLU A 7 -17.56 -3.46 -37.85
N LYS A 8 -18.68 -4.19 -37.97
CA LYS A 8 -19.72 -3.91 -38.95
C LYS A 8 -20.33 -2.52 -38.77
N LEU A 9 -20.54 -2.07 -37.52
CA LEU A 9 -21.03 -0.71 -37.23
C LEU A 9 -20.00 0.37 -37.60
N LYS A 10 -18.70 0.14 -37.37
CA LYS A 10 -17.62 1.04 -37.80
C LYS A 10 -17.56 1.18 -39.32
N ASN A 11 -17.63 0.06 -40.04
CA ASN A 11 -17.67 0.06 -41.50
C ASN A 11 -18.95 0.71 -42.03
N TRP A 12 -20.09 0.45 -41.38
CA TRP A 12 -21.38 1.09 -41.69
C TRP A 12 -21.36 2.62 -41.53
N LEU A 13 -20.59 3.15 -40.57
CA LEU A 13 -20.48 4.59 -40.34
C LEU A 13 -19.61 5.32 -41.38
N ARG A 14 -18.77 4.59 -42.13
CA ARG A 14 -17.90 5.14 -43.20
C ARG A 14 -18.67 5.46 -44.49
N GLU A 15 -19.85 4.86 -44.66
CA GLU A 15 -20.71 5.14 -45.80
C GLU A 15 -21.54 6.42 -45.57
N GLU A 16 -21.68 7.29 -46.58
CA GLU A 16 -22.50 8.49 -46.47
C GLU A 16 -24.00 8.16 -46.46
N ARG A 17 -24.57 8.04 -45.26
CA ARG A 17 -25.97 7.61 -45.04
C ARG A 17 -26.91 8.74 -44.63
N THR A 18 -28.22 8.48 -44.65
CA THR A 18 -29.25 9.49 -44.39
C THR A 18 -29.38 9.76 -42.89
N ILE A 19 -29.77 10.98 -42.49
CA ILE A 19 -29.94 11.34 -41.07
C ILE A 19 -30.98 10.47 -40.35
N GLN A 20 -32.00 9.99 -41.06
CA GLN A 20 -33.05 9.13 -40.50
C GLN A 20 -32.49 7.75 -40.10
N GLU A 21 -31.62 7.18 -40.94
CA GLU A 21 -30.97 5.88 -40.69
C GLU A 21 -30.05 5.97 -39.46
N LEU A 22 -29.25 7.04 -39.36
CA LEU A 22 -28.38 7.30 -38.20
C LEU A 22 -29.17 7.44 -36.89
N LYS A 23 -30.33 8.09 -36.92
CA LYS A 23 -31.19 8.23 -35.74
C LYS A 23 -31.85 6.89 -35.36
N ALA A 24 -32.24 6.09 -36.35
CA ALA A 24 -32.83 4.78 -36.12
C ALA A 24 -31.83 3.79 -35.51
N THR A 25 -30.60 3.75 -36.03
CA THR A 25 -29.53 2.89 -35.49
C THR A 25 -29.10 3.34 -34.09
N ALA A 26 -28.95 4.64 -33.85
CA ALA A 26 -28.67 5.17 -32.51
C ALA A 26 -29.78 4.79 -31.50
N LYS A 27 -31.05 4.83 -31.90
CA LYS A 27 -32.17 4.39 -31.05
C LYS A 27 -32.14 2.89 -30.79
N LYS A 28 -31.79 2.08 -31.79
CA LYS A 28 -31.61 0.62 -31.65
C LYS A 28 -30.47 0.27 -30.68
N LEU A 29 -29.42 1.11 -30.64
CA LEU A 29 -28.30 1.02 -29.70
C LEU A 29 -28.61 1.60 -28.31
N GLY A 30 -29.84 2.08 -28.05
CA GLY A 30 -30.26 2.63 -26.76
C GLY A 30 -29.77 4.06 -26.48
N LEU A 31 -29.22 4.76 -27.47
CA LEU A 31 -28.74 6.13 -27.32
C LEU A 31 -29.91 7.14 -27.37
N LYS A 32 -29.90 8.13 -26.47
CA LYS A 32 -30.92 9.18 -26.41
C LYS A 32 -30.72 10.22 -27.53
N VAL A 33 -31.51 10.10 -28.59
CA VAL A 33 -31.48 11.02 -29.74
C VAL A 33 -32.62 12.04 -29.68
N LYS A 34 -32.32 13.34 -29.79
CA LYS A 34 -33.32 14.43 -29.86
C LYS A 34 -33.69 14.74 -31.30
N ARG A 35 -34.94 15.20 -31.54
CA ARG A 35 -35.46 15.52 -32.88
C ARG A 35 -34.59 16.55 -33.63
N MET A 36 -34.15 17.61 -32.94
CA MET A 36 -33.37 18.72 -33.51
C MET A 36 -31.87 18.42 -33.74
N MET A 37 -31.38 17.22 -33.40
CA MET A 37 -29.97 16.90 -33.59
C MET A 37 -29.59 16.87 -35.08
N LYS A 38 -28.44 17.47 -35.38
CA LYS A 38 -27.84 17.49 -36.73
C LYS A 38 -27.12 16.17 -37.02
N LYS A 39 -26.93 15.85 -38.30
CA LYS A 39 -26.28 14.60 -38.76
C LYS A 39 -24.93 14.36 -38.05
N LYS A 40 -24.09 15.41 -37.96
CA LYS A 40 -22.77 15.38 -37.32
C LYS A 40 -22.79 15.10 -35.81
N GLU A 41 -23.86 15.48 -35.11
CA GLU A 41 -23.98 15.24 -33.67
C GLU A 41 -24.36 13.78 -33.40
N VAL A 42 -25.23 13.22 -34.24
CA VAL A 42 -25.65 11.81 -34.13
C VAL A 42 -24.50 10.87 -34.48
N THR A 43 -23.69 11.17 -35.51
CA THR A 43 -22.48 10.38 -35.82
C THR A 43 -21.50 10.38 -34.67
N LYS A 44 -21.22 11.55 -34.07
CA LYS A 44 -20.33 11.68 -32.93
C LYS A 44 -20.81 10.91 -31.69
N LEU A 45 -22.13 10.81 -31.47
CA LEU A 45 -22.70 10.00 -30.39
C LEU A 45 -22.45 8.50 -30.61
N ILE A 46 -22.58 8.03 -31.84
CA ILE A 46 -22.33 6.62 -32.19
C ILE A 46 -20.82 6.32 -32.11
N GLU A 47 -19.95 7.20 -32.59
CA GLU A 47 -18.49 7.09 -32.46
C GLU A 47 -18.06 7.03 -30.99
N ASN A 48 -18.60 7.91 -30.15
CA ASN A 48 -18.33 7.89 -28.71
C ASN A 48 -18.78 6.58 -28.06
N TYR A 49 -19.93 6.03 -28.46
CA TYR A 49 -20.41 4.74 -27.98
C TYR A 49 -19.47 3.59 -28.36
N ILE A 50 -18.94 3.61 -29.58
CA ILE A 50 -17.95 2.63 -30.04
C ILE A 50 -16.67 2.75 -29.19
N ILE A 51 -16.14 3.97 -29.02
CA ILE A 51 -14.91 4.21 -28.23
C ILE A 51 -15.09 3.77 -26.77
N GLN A 52 -16.26 4.03 -26.17
CA GLN A 52 -16.54 3.59 -24.79
C GLN A 52 -16.52 2.07 -24.68
N ASN A 53 -17.14 1.35 -25.62
CA ASN A 53 -17.13 -0.11 -25.61
C ASN A 53 -15.75 -0.70 -25.90
N GLU A 54 -14.93 -0.06 -26.74
CA GLU A 54 -13.53 -0.46 -26.93
C GLU A 54 -12.69 -0.26 -25.67
N LYS A 55 -12.91 0.83 -24.93
CA LYS A 55 -12.27 1.07 -23.64
C LYS A 55 -12.72 0.10 -22.55
N ILE A 56 -13.98 -0.32 -22.56
CA ILE A 56 -14.50 -1.30 -21.61
C ILE A 56 -13.85 -2.68 -21.87
N LYS A 57 -13.63 -3.05 -23.14
CA LYS A 57 -12.88 -4.26 -23.51
C LYS A 57 -11.42 -4.23 -23.08
N THR A 58 -10.72 -3.11 -23.29
CA THR A 58 -9.31 -2.99 -22.87
C THR A 58 -9.14 -2.91 -21.36
N PHE A 59 -10.22 -2.61 -20.62
CA PHE A 59 -10.24 -2.52 -19.16
C PHE A 59 -10.81 -3.76 -18.45
N GLU A 60 -10.96 -4.90 -19.15
CA GLU A 60 -11.17 -6.19 -18.47
C GLU A 60 -9.92 -6.52 -17.64
N ARG A 61 -9.90 -6.01 -16.41
CA ARG A 61 -9.02 -6.43 -15.32
C ARG A 61 -9.14 -7.95 -15.20
N PRO A 62 -8.03 -8.70 -14.99
CA PRO A 62 -8.11 -10.10 -14.65
C PRO A 62 -8.85 -10.22 -13.32
N SER A 63 -10.17 -10.39 -13.40
CA SER A 63 -11.01 -10.64 -12.24
C SER A 63 -10.84 -12.10 -11.93
N SER A 64 -9.90 -12.39 -11.04
CA SER A 64 -9.88 -13.62 -10.26
C SER A 64 -11.19 -13.71 -9.48
N ALA A 65 -12.22 -14.30 -10.08
CA ALA A 65 -13.25 -15.10 -9.43
C ALA A 65 -14.42 -15.38 -10.38
N THR A 66 -14.74 -16.67 -10.45
CA THR A 66 -16.06 -17.23 -10.78
C THR A 66 -16.34 -17.54 -12.25
N SER A 67 -16.25 -18.85 -12.53
CA SER A 67 -17.09 -19.68 -13.42
C SER A 67 -16.29 -20.38 -14.50
N ALA A 68 -15.95 -21.64 -14.19
CA ALA A 68 -15.40 -22.61 -15.10
C ALA A 68 -16.27 -22.75 -16.36
N THR A 69 -15.73 -22.32 -17.49
CA THR A 69 -16.01 -22.93 -18.79
C THR A 69 -14.64 -23.26 -19.36
N LEU A 70 -14.34 -24.55 -19.44
CA LEU A 70 -13.14 -25.10 -20.07
C LEU A 70 -13.22 -24.82 -21.56
N GLN A 71 -12.80 -23.63 -21.97
CA GLN A 71 -12.30 -23.39 -23.31
C GLN A 71 -10.80 -23.56 -23.23
N GLU A 72 -10.26 -24.48 -24.04
CA GLU A 72 -8.83 -24.68 -24.23
C GLU A 72 -8.21 -23.36 -24.71
N LYS A 73 -7.72 -22.59 -23.73
CA LYS A 73 -6.92 -21.41 -23.94
C LYS A 73 -5.61 -21.92 -24.54
N LYS A 74 -5.40 -21.70 -25.84
CA LYS A 74 -4.06 -21.76 -26.43
C LYS A 74 -3.17 -20.86 -25.57
N GLU A 75 -2.33 -21.47 -24.75
CA GLU A 75 -1.30 -20.81 -23.97
C GLU A 75 -0.39 -20.09 -24.95
N THR A 76 -0.67 -18.82 -25.18
CA THR A 76 0.38 -17.90 -25.58
C THR A 76 1.27 -17.84 -24.35
N GLN A 77 2.36 -18.59 -24.36
CA GLN A 77 3.40 -18.49 -23.34
C GLN A 77 3.84 -17.04 -23.36
N GLU A 78 3.35 -16.27 -22.39
CA GLU A 78 3.94 -14.98 -22.06
C GLU A 78 5.43 -15.24 -21.86
N PRO A 79 6.32 -14.43 -22.46
CA PRO A 79 7.75 -14.66 -22.30
C PRO A 79 8.03 -14.75 -20.81
N GLU A 80 8.58 -15.89 -20.37
CA GLU A 80 8.91 -16.11 -18.97
C GLU A 80 10.00 -15.11 -18.62
N ILE A 81 9.61 -13.99 -18.01
CA ILE A 81 10.53 -12.95 -17.58
C ILE A 81 11.24 -13.52 -16.35
N ASP A 82 12.36 -14.20 -16.57
CA ASP A 82 13.19 -14.68 -15.47
C ASP A 82 13.83 -13.48 -14.76
N LEU A 83 13.58 -13.38 -13.46
CA LEU A 83 14.14 -12.30 -12.66
C LEU A 83 15.62 -12.62 -12.37
N PRO A 84 16.51 -11.61 -12.45
CA PRO A 84 17.90 -11.85 -12.13
C PRO A 84 18.04 -12.30 -10.67
N LYS A 85 18.83 -13.37 -10.46
CA LYS A 85 19.06 -13.96 -9.13
C LYS A 85 19.75 -13.00 -8.14
N SER A 86 20.42 -11.96 -8.63
CA SER A 86 21.08 -10.92 -7.85
C SER A 86 21.12 -9.63 -8.66
N TYR A 87 21.02 -8.51 -7.96
CA TYR A 87 21.15 -7.16 -8.51
C TYR A 87 22.54 -6.58 -8.23
N ASN A 88 23.46 -7.36 -7.67
CA ASN A 88 24.83 -6.98 -7.38
C ASN A 88 24.96 -5.68 -6.57
N LYS A 89 24.04 -5.48 -5.62
CA LYS A 89 23.96 -4.26 -4.79
C LYS A 89 24.00 -4.64 -3.33
N ASN A 90 24.88 -4.00 -2.57
CA ASN A 90 24.92 -4.08 -1.13
C ASN A 90 23.66 -3.44 -0.54
N ARG A 91 22.66 -4.26 -0.23
CA ARG A 91 21.38 -3.79 0.27
C ARG A 91 20.81 -4.80 1.25
N LEU A 92 20.41 -4.32 2.42
CA LEU A 92 19.64 -5.07 3.42
C LEU A 92 18.32 -4.35 3.64
N VAL A 93 17.21 -5.07 3.62
CA VAL A 93 15.88 -4.50 3.83
C VAL A 93 15.10 -5.38 4.80
N LEU A 94 14.40 -4.72 5.72
CA LEU A 94 13.48 -5.35 6.65
C LEU A 94 12.03 -5.01 6.25
N MET A 95 11.19 -6.03 6.24
CA MET A 95 9.76 -5.94 5.97
C MET A 95 8.95 -6.59 7.10
N PRO A 96 7.94 -5.91 7.65
CA PRO A 96 7.07 -6.52 8.65
C PRO A 96 6.16 -7.53 7.95
N VAL A 97 6.11 -8.75 8.47
CA VAL A 97 5.21 -9.81 7.98
C VAL A 97 3.96 -9.86 8.83
N ASN A 98 4.15 -9.88 10.15
CA ASN A 98 3.09 -9.83 11.15
C ASN A 98 3.63 -9.13 12.42
N PRO A 99 2.84 -8.97 13.50
CA PRO A 99 3.30 -8.26 14.70
C PRO A 99 4.58 -8.82 15.33
N ASN A 100 4.87 -10.11 15.15
CA ASN A 100 5.99 -10.83 15.77
C ASN A 100 7.02 -11.37 14.77
N TRP A 101 6.88 -11.09 13.48
CA TRP A 101 7.77 -11.60 12.45
C TRP A 101 8.17 -10.52 11.45
N ILE A 102 9.47 -10.47 11.17
CA ILE A 102 10.07 -9.61 10.16
C ILE A 102 10.75 -10.48 9.13
N HIS A 103 10.52 -10.20 7.86
CA HIS A 103 11.27 -10.76 6.75
C HIS A 103 12.44 -9.83 6.43
N ALA A 104 13.65 -10.35 6.57
CA ALA A 104 14.87 -9.69 6.13
C ALA A 104 15.31 -10.29 4.81
N TYR A 105 15.64 -9.44 3.85
CA TYR A 105 16.30 -9.89 2.63
C TYR A 105 17.47 -8.97 2.30
N TRP A 106 18.49 -9.54 1.70
CA TRP A 106 19.69 -8.81 1.33
C TRP A 106 20.29 -9.32 0.03
N ASP A 107 21.10 -8.46 -0.55
CA ASP A 107 21.95 -8.77 -1.69
C ASP A 107 23.32 -8.13 -1.44
N PHE A 108 24.35 -8.73 -2.04
CA PHE A 108 25.73 -8.29 -1.91
C PHE A 108 26.33 -8.07 -3.30
N ASN A 109 27.24 -7.11 -3.40
CA ASN A 109 28.10 -6.98 -4.57
C ASN A 109 29.14 -8.13 -4.59
N TYR A 110 29.59 -8.55 -5.77
CA TYR A 110 30.64 -9.54 -5.96
C TYR A 110 31.90 -9.23 -5.15
N GLU A 111 32.35 -7.98 -5.14
CA GLU A 111 33.53 -7.54 -4.35
C GLU A 111 33.32 -7.77 -2.85
N THR A 112 32.12 -7.49 -2.35
CA THR A 112 31.78 -7.66 -0.94
C THR A 112 31.70 -9.15 -0.59
N LEU A 113 31.14 -9.97 -1.48
CA LEU A 113 31.13 -11.43 -1.32
C LEU A 113 32.54 -12.02 -1.32
N GLU A 114 33.43 -11.56 -2.20
CA GLU A 114 34.83 -11.98 -2.18
C GLU A 114 35.53 -11.59 -0.89
N ASN A 115 35.30 -10.38 -0.39
CA ASN A 115 35.85 -9.93 0.88
C ASN A 115 35.36 -10.78 2.05
N ILE A 116 34.07 -11.13 2.07
CA ILE A 116 33.51 -12.02 3.10
C ILE A 116 34.12 -13.43 2.99
N LYS A 117 34.33 -13.94 1.77
CA LYS A 117 34.97 -15.26 1.56
C LYS A 117 36.45 -15.30 1.96
N LYS A 118 37.15 -14.16 1.87
CA LYS A 118 38.56 -14.00 2.29
C LYS A 118 38.72 -13.86 3.81
N LEU A 119 37.63 -13.64 4.56
CA LEU A 119 37.69 -13.55 6.02
C LEU A 119 38.23 -14.85 6.62
N PRO A 120 39.00 -14.78 7.73
CA PRO A 120 39.43 -15.97 8.45
C PRO A 120 38.23 -16.80 8.92
N LYS A 121 38.38 -18.13 8.93
CA LYS A 121 37.30 -19.07 9.33
C LYS A 121 36.77 -18.85 10.75
N GLU A 122 37.56 -18.20 11.60
CA GLU A 122 37.20 -17.89 12.97
C GLU A 122 36.16 -16.77 13.06
N TYR A 123 36.05 -15.96 12.00
CA TYR A 123 35.13 -14.84 11.92
C TYR A 123 33.75 -15.36 11.57
N LYS A 124 32.72 -14.93 12.31
CA LYS A 124 31.36 -15.42 12.14
C LYS A 124 30.51 -14.36 11.47
N LEU A 125 29.96 -14.67 10.29
CA LEU A 125 28.97 -13.83 9.63
C LEU A 125 27.65 -13.90 10.40
N VAL A 126 27.14 -12.75 10.82
CA VAL A 126 25.90 -12.65 11.60
C VAL A 126 25.01 -11.52 11.10
N LEU A 127 23.71 -11.75 11.22
CA LEU A 127 22.67 -10.73 11.16
C LEU A 127 22.35 -10.33 12.60
N ARG A 128 22.69 -9.10 12.95
CA ARG A 128 22.40 -8.52 14.26
C ARG A 128 21.16 -7.64 14.14
N VAL A 129 20.18 -7.88 15.00
CA VAL A 129 18.91 -7.16 15.04
C VAL A 129 18.86 -6.32 16.30
N TYR A 130 18.44 -5.07 16.14
CA TYR A 130 18.36 -4.05 17.18
C TYR A 130 16.92 -3.60 17.36
N ASP A 131 16.48 -3.55 18.62
CA ASP A 131 15.25 -2.84 19.00
C ASP A 131 15.59 -1.36 19.22
N VAL A 132 15.12 -0.51 18.32
CA VAL A 132 15.38 0.94 18.27
C VAL A 132 14.11 1.74 18.52
N THR A 133 13.14 1.14 19.21
CA THR A 133 11.85 1.76 19.53
C THR A 133 12.06 3.08 20.30
N PHE A 134 11.59 4.18 19.71
CA PHE A 134 11.77 5.56 20.22
C PHE A 134 13.23 6.02 20.38
N ILE A 135 14.16 5.47 19.61
CA ILE A 135 15.59 5.82 19.66
C ILE A 135 16.10 6.23 18.27
N GLU A 136 16.87 7.31 18.23
CA GLU A 136 17.76 7.58 17.09
C GLU A 136 19.02 6.73 17.23
N PHE A 137 19.14 5.70 16.39
CA PHE A 137 20.16 4.68 16.53
C PHE A 137 21.57 5.19 16.20
N ASN A 138 22.51 5.03 17.14
CA ASN A 138 23.91 5.43 16.99
C ASN A 138 24.89 4.24 16.84
N GLY A 139 24.37 3.01 16.74
CA GLY A 139 25.17 1.79 16.65
C GLY A 139 25.26 0.99 17.95
N LYS A 140 25.02 1.61 19.12
CA LYS A 140 25.20 0.96 20.44
C LYS A 140 24.06 1.19 21.43
N ASN A 141 23.16 2.13 21.15
CA ASN A 141 22.09 2.56 22.06
C ASN A 141 20.77 1.80 21.91
N ALA A 142 20.78 0.58 21.37
CA ALA A 142 19.56 -0.22 21.23
C ALA A 142 19.06 -0.76 22.58
N HIS A 143 17.74 -0.91 22.74
CA HIS A 143 17.16 -1.52 23.95
C HIS A 143 17.53 -2.99 24.08
N ARG A 144 17.49 -3.70 22.95
CA ARG A 144 17.76 -5.13 22.86
C ARG A 144 18.54 -5.41 21.59
N THR A 145 19.39 -6.41 21.66
CA THR A 145 20.18 -6.87 20.52
C THR A 145 20.22 -8.38 20.53
N PHE A 146 19.98 -9.00 19.38
CA PHE A 146 20.14 -10.43 19.21
C PHE A 146 20.74 -10.73 17.84
N GLU A 147 21.35 -11.90 17.74
CA GLU A 147 22.19 -12.28 16.61
C GLU A 147 21.74 -13.59 16.02
N ILE A 148 21.76 -13.64 14.69
CA ILE A 148 21.44 -14.83 13.92
C ILE A 148 22.66 -15.13 13.07
N ARG A 149 23.19 -16.35 13.18
CA ARG A 149 24.29 -16.79 12.34
C ARG A 149 23.79 -16.96 10.91
N LEU A 150 24.52 -16.38 9.96
CA LEU A 150 24.19 -16.46 8.54
C LEU A 150 25.17 -17.38 7.83
N ASN A 151 24.66 -18.12 6.85
CA ASN A 151 25.48 -18.78 5.83
C ASN A 151 25.60 -17.85 4.62
N ILE A 152 26.69 -17.97 3.88
CA ILE A 152 26.99 -17.09 2.74
C ILE A 152 25.98 -17.26 1.59
N ASP A 153 25.36 -18.43 1.48
CA ASP A 153 24.39 -18.76 0.43
C ASP A 153 22.98 -18.23 0.74
N MET A 154 22.74 -17.79 1.98
CA MET A 154 21.45 -17.24 2.40
C MET A 154 21.32 -15.80 1.91
N LYS A 155 20.16 -15.48 1.33
CA LYS A 155 19.80 -14.12 0.87
C LYS A 155 18.63 -13.52 1.63
N ASN A 156 17.93 -14.33 2.43
CA ASN A 156 16.80 -13.88 3.22
C ASN A 156 16.70 -14.69 4.52
N TYR A 157 15.94 -14.15 5.46
CA TYR A 157 15.66 -14.79 6.73
C TYR A 157 14.35 -14.27 7.32
N TYR A 158 13.65 -15.13 8.06
CA TYR A 158 12.50 -14.75 8.86
C TYR A 158 12.91 -14.64 10.32
N ILE A 159 12.73 -13.46 10.88
CA ILE A 159 13.15 -13.11 12.23
C ILE A 159 11.91 -13.07 13.12
N ASN A 160 11.91 -13.87 14.17
CA ASN A 160 10.94 -13.71 15.25
C ASN A 160 11.37 -12.54 16.15
N VAL A 161 10.49 -11.56 16.34
CA VAL A 161 10.76 -10.40 17.17
C VAL A 161 9.99 -10.46 18.50
N PRO A 162 10.62 -10.02 19.61
CA PRO A 162 10.06 -10.21 20.95
C PRO A 162 8.84 -9.33 21.21
N MET A 163 8.76 -8.15 20.58
CA MET A 163 7.73 -7.16 20.87
C MET A 163 7.02 -6.67 19.60
N PRO A 164 5.68 -6.71 19.54
CA PRO A 164 4.90 -6.08 18.49
C PRO A 164 4.82 -4.56 18.66
N ASN A 165 4.40 -3.84 17.62
CA ASN A 165 4.35 -2.37 17.62
C ASN A 165 5.68 -1.69 17.99
N ALA A 166 6.81 -2.28 17.55
CA ALA A 166 8.16 -1.83 17.86
C ALA A 166 8.93 -1.51 16.57
N ASP A 167 9.96 -0.67 16.69
CA ASP A 167 10.81 -0.27 15.58
C ASP A 167 12.11 -1.07 15.63
N TYR A 168 12.38 -1.84 14.58
CA TYR A 168 13.56 -2.69 14.48
C TYR A 168 14.49 -2.23 13.36
N LEU A 169 15.79 -2.40 13.58
CA LEU A 169 16.84 -2.17 12.60
C LEU A 169 17.80 -3.35 12.63
N SER A 170 18.36 -3.75 11.50
CA SER A 170 19.33 -4.84 11.44
C SER A 170 20.59 -4.44 10.69
N GLU A 171 21.69 -5.08 11.07
CA GLU A 171 22.98 -4.98 10.40
C GLU A 171 23.50 -6.38 10.10
N ILE A 172 24.05 -6.58 8.91
CA ILE A 172 24.86 -7.77 8.64
C ILE A 172 26.32 -7.37 8.81
N GLY A 173 27.07 -8.19 9.53
CA GLY A 173 28.48 -7.96 9.82
C GLY A 173 29.17 -9.25 10.22
N TYR A 174 30.43 -9.15 10.60
CA TYR A 174 31.19 -10.27 11.12
C TYR A 174 31.61 -10.02 12.58
N ILE A 175 31.68 -11.10 13.34
CA ILE A 175 32.19 -11.11 14.71
C ILE A 175 33.60 -11.68 14.71
N THR A 176 34.54 -10.94 15.28
CA THR A 176 35.92 -11.41 15.50
C THR A 176 35.99 -12.41 16.67
N PRO A 177 37.07 -13.19 16.78
CA PRO A 177 37.30 -14.05 17.95
C PRO A 177 37.25 -13.28 19.29
N ASP A 178 37.62 -11.99 19.27
CA ASP A 178 37.56 -11.08 20.42
C ASP A 178 36.13 -10.67 20.81
N GLY A 179 35.11 -11.11 20.07
CA GLY A 179 33.70 -10.77 20.29
C GLY A 179 33.29 -9.40 19.74
N SER A 180 34.20 -8.68 19.08
CA SER A 180 33.89 -7.38 18.46
C SER A 180 33.11 -7.58 17.17
N PHE A 181 32.04 -6.79 17.00
CA PHE A 181 31.19 -6.83 15.81
C PHE A 181 31.51 -5.68 14.86
N TYR A 182 31.70 -6.04 13.59
CA TYR A 182 31.99 -5.10 12.52
C TYR A 182 30.84 -5.10 11.50
N PRO A 183 30.02 -4.03 11.45
CA PRO A 183 28.90 -3.95 10.51
C PRO A 183 29.41 -3.75 9.09
N LEU A 184 28.83 -4.50 8.14
CA LEU A 184 29.08 -4.38 6.70
C LEU A 184 27.97 -3.58 6.01
N ILE A 185 26.71 -3.95 6.26
CA ILE A 185 25.53 -3.30 5.68
C ILE A 185 24.44 -3.11 6.73
N ARG A 186 23.69 -2.02 6.61
CA ARG A 186 22.61 -1.62 7.53
C ARG A 186 21.28 -1.55 6.79
N SER A 187 20.20 -1.93 7.47
CA SER A 187 18.84 -1.91 6.95
C SER A 187 18.12 -0.57 7.14
N ASN A 188 16.93 -0.46 6.56
CA ASN A 188 15.91 0.50 7.00
C ASN A 188 15.42 0.17 8.42
N VAL A 189 14.84 1.18 9.08
CA VAL A 189 14.00 0.95 10.28
C VAL A 189 12.67 0.35 9.82
N CYS A 190 12.27 -0.75 10.44
CA CYS A 190 11.04 -1.48 10.15
C CYS A 190 10.15 -1.48 11.39
N LYS A 191 8.99 -0.84 11.27
CA LYS A 191 7.96 -0.83 12.31
C LYS A 191 7.06 -2.04 12.18
N THR A 192 6.96 -2.84 13.24
CA THR A 192 5.99 -3.93 13.28
C THR A 192 4.59 -3.42 13.60
N PRO A 193 3.53 -4.06 13.07
CA PRO A 193 2.17 -3.72 13.44
C PRO A 193 1.86 -4.13 14.89
N PRO A 194 0.87 -3.50 15.53
CA PRO A 194 0.37 -3.96 16.83
C PRO A 194 -0.34 -5.31 16.70
N ASN A 195 -0.28 -6.12 17.77
CA ASN A 195 -1.00 -7.39 17.88
C ASN A 195 -2.40 -7.25 18.51
N SER A 196 -2.81 -6.03 18.83
CA SER A 196 -4.09 -5.70 19.43
C SER A 196 -4.84 -4.70 18.53
N PRO A 197 -6.18 -4.74 18.48
CA PRO A 197 -6.96 -3.68 17.85
C PRO A 197 -6.61 -2.31 18.45
N SER A 198 -6.84 -1.25 17.68
CA SER A 198 -6.59 0.10 18.17
C SER A 198 -7.54 0.44 19.31
N ASN A 199 -7.01 0.94 20.42
CA ASN A 199 -7.82 1.50 21.53
C ASN A 199 -8.49 2.84 21.17
N SER A 200 -8.40 3.29 19.91
CA SER A 200 -8.97 4.54 19.46
C SER A 200 -10.48 4.38 19.27
N THR A 201 -11.27 5.08 20.09
CA THR A 201 -12.71 5.31 19.87
C THR A 201 -12.99 6.24 18.68
N ARG A 202 -11.96 6.63 17.92
CA ARG A 202 -12.12 7.47 16.71
C ARG A 202 -11.88 6.64 15.47
N GLU A 203 -12.89 6.60 14.62
CA GLU A 203 -12.82 6.08 13.26
C GLU A 203 -12.26 7.15 12.34
N ARG A 204 -11.43 6.73 11.39
CA ARG A 204 -10.80 7.62 10.40
C ARG A 204 -11.25 7.15 9.01
N TRP A 205 -12.13 7.93 8.41
CA TRP A 205 -12.67 7.71 7.08
C TRP A 205 -11.89 8.52 6.04
N LEU A 206 -11.69 7.94 4.85
CA LEU A 206 -11.10 8.64 3.70
C LEU A 206 -12.10 8.63 2.54
N ASP A 207 -12.63 9.79 2.20
CA ASP A 207 -13.41 9.97 0.98
C ASP A 207 -12.45 10.03 -0.22
N ILE A 208 -12.33 8.92 -0.96
CA ILE A 208 -11.41 8.76 -2.09
C ILE A 208 -11.70 9.79 -3.20
N ARG A 209 -12.98 10.12 -3.42
CA ARG A 209 -13.39 11.06 -4.48
C ARG A 209 -12.97 12.49 -4.15
N LYS A 210 -13.13 12.88 -2.89
CA LYS A 210 -12.80 14.23 -2.40
C LYS A 210 -11.39 14.33 -1.79
N LYS A 211 -10.65 13.22 -1.74
CA LYS A 211 -9.37 13.06 -1.00
C LYS A 211 -9.42 13.63 0.42
N ARG A 212 -10.59 13.56 1.07
CA ARG A 212 -10.84 14.20 2.37
C ARG A 212 -10.80 13.16 3.48
N LYS A 213 -10.05 13.45 4.53
CA LYS A 213 -10.03 12.66 5.77
C LYS A 213 -11.14 13.17 6.70
N ILE A 214 -11.96 12.26 7.22
CA ILE A 214 -13.05 12.55 8.16
C ILE A 214 -12.77 11.70 9.40
N VAL A 215 -12.90 12.29 10.59
CA VAL A 215 -12.70 11.58 11.86
C VAL A 215 -14.00 11.64 12.63
N THR A 216 -14.59 10.48 12.92
CA THR A 216 -15.84 10.35 13.67
C THR A 216 -15.61 9.50 14.90
N PRO A 217 -16.29 9.77 16.04
CA PRO A 217 -16.30 8.82 17.14
C PRO A 217 -16.96 7.50 16.68
N SER A 218 -16.39 6.37 17.08
CA SER A 218 -16.89 5.03 16.81
C SER A 218 -18.17 4.79 17.58
N GLU A 219 -19.21 4.33 16.89
CA GLU A 219 -20.54 4.13 17.48
C GLU A 219 -20.58 3.02 18.56
N GLY A 220 -19.55 2.16 18.63
CA GLY A 220 -19.59 0.89 19.39
C GLY A 220 -18.90 0.85 20.76
N ILE A 221 -18.19 1.89 21.20
CA ILE A 221 -17.61 1.95 22.56
C ILE A 221 -17.99 3.30 23.17
N LEU A 222 -19.15 3.32 23.83
CA LEU A 222 -19.48 4.33 24.82
C LEU A 222 -18.62 4.05 26.06
N VAL A 223 -17.34 4.45 26.03
CA VAL A 223 -16.71 4.84 27.30
C VAL A 223 -17.56 6.02 27.75
N LYS A 224 -18.47 5.79 28.69
CA LYS A 224 -19.16 6.88 29.37
C LYS A 224 -18.05 7.82 29.82
N GLU A 225 -18.11 9.05 29.33
CA GLU A 225 -17.25 10.10 29.83
C GLU A 225 -17.36 10.04 31.36
N VAL A 226 -16.24 9.88 32.06
CA VAL A 226 -16.26 9.89 33.52
C VAL A 226 -16.55 11.33 33.90
N GLU A 227 -17.85 11.67 34.01
CA GLU A 227 -18.32 13.03 34.25
C GLU A 227 -17.79 13.57 35.58
N THR A 228 -17.44 12.68 36.53
CA THR A 228 -16.78 13.04 37.80
C THR A 228 -15.91 11.89 38.32
N ILE A 229 -14.74 12.22 38.86
CA ILE A 229 -13.95 11.30 39.69
C ILE A 229 -14.71 11.14 41.03
N PRO A 230 -14.90 9.91 41.55
CA PRO A 230 -15.50 9.72 42.88
C PRO A 230 -14.71 10.49 43.94
N GLY A 231 -15.35 11.45 44.61
CA GLY A 231 -14.70 12.35 45.58
C GLY A 231 -14.37 13.76 45.06
N SER A 232 -14.65 14.07 43.79
CA SER A 232 -14.52 15.43 43.26
C SER A 232 -15.60 16.36 43.83
N LEU A 233 -15.19 17.46 44.46
CA LEU A 233 -16.06 18.55 44.95
C LEU A 233 -16.61 19.44 43.81
N PHE A 234 -16.12 19.27 42.58
CA PHE A 234 -16.60 20.02 41.43
C PHE A 234 -17.85 19.35 40.85
N LYS A 235 -19.02 19.89 41.21
CA LYS A 235 -20.30 19.57 40.59
C LYS A 235 -20.32 20.23 39.20
N SER A 236 -20.41 19.44 38.14
CA SER A 236 -20.57 19.95 36.78
C SER A 236 -21.97 20.52 36.60
N GLU A 237 -22.18 21.75 37.06
CA GLU A 237 -23.30 22.54 36.56
C GLU A 237 -23.02 22.88 35.11
N SER A 238 -23.95 22.43 34.27
CA SER A 238 -23.94 22.63 32.84
C SER A 238 -23.69 24.09 32.50
N LYS A 239 -22.71 24.31 31.60
CA LYS A 239 -22.88 25.22 30.47
C LYS A 239 -21.73 25.04 29.49
N ASN A 240 -22.07 24.35 28.42
CA ASN A 240 -21.39 24.33 27.12
C ASN A 240 -21.26 25.73 26.47
N GLU A 241 -21.31 26.83 27.23
CA GLU A 241 -21.14 28.20 26.72
C GLU A 241 -19.74 28.74 27.04
N LEU A 242 -19.25 28.51 28.26
CA LEU A 242 -17.99 29.10 28.74
C LEU A 242 -16.74 28.59 27.99
N VAL A 243 -16.75 27.31 27.58
CA VAL A 243 -15.61 26.71 26.89
C VAL A 243 -15.51 27.24 25.45
N TRP A 244 -16.64 27.41 24.74
CA TRP A 244 -16.64 27.99 23.39
C TRP A 244 -16.31 29.49 23.40
N GLU A 245 -16.68 30.21 24.45
CA GLU A 245 -16.32 31.61 24.65
C GLU A 245 -14.81 31.80 24.91
N LEU A 246 -14.19 30.86 25.65
CA LEU A 246 -12.73 30.84 25.85
C LEU A 246 -11.95 30.49 24.57
N PHE A 247 -12.42 29.51 23.79
CA PHE A 247 -11.79 29.13 22.53
C PHE A 247 -11.98 30.16 21.41
N SER A 248 -13.09 30.90 21.41
CA SER A 248 -13.30 32.00 20.46
C SER A 248 -12.41 33.20 20.76
N ARG A 249 -12.19 33.52 22.05
CA ARG A 249 -11.22 34.56 22.48
C ARG A 249 -9.77 34.24 22.11
N LEU A 250 -9.37 32.96 22.10
CA LEU A 250 -8.01 32.56 21.68
C LEU A 250 -7.79 32.58 20.16
N ARG A 251 -8.86 32.57 19.34
CA ARG A 251 -8.75 32.64 17.87
C ARG A 251 -8.74 34.05 17.29
N SER A 252 -9.09 35.07 18.07
CA SER A 252 -9.14 36.46 17.60
C SER A 252 -7.88 37.29 17.89
N GLY A 253 -6.80 36.68 18.38
CA GLY A 253 -5.51 37.35 18.55
C GLY A 253 -4.74 37.46 17.23
N ARG A 254 -5.12 38.42 16.37
CA ARG A 254 -4.38 38.82 15.17
C ARG A 254 -3.61 40.11 15.47
N GLY A 255 -2.28 40.06 15.36
CA GLY A 255 -1.44 41.21 15.02
C GLY A 255 -0.71 41.90 16.16
N MET A 256 0.50 41.42 16.46
CA MET A 256 1.73 42.21 16.39
C MET A 256 2.90 41.27 16.13
#